data_AF-A0ABD5N2Y6-F1
#
_entry.id   AF-A0ABD5N2Y6-F1
#
_cell.length_a   1.000
_cell.length_b   1.000
_cell.length_c   1.000
_cell.angle_alpha   90.00
_cell.angle_beta   90.00
_cell.angle_gamma   90.00
#
_symmetry.space_group_name_H-M   'P 1'
#
loop_
_entity.id
_entity.type
_entity.pdbx_description
1 polymer ?
#
loop_
_entity_poly.entity_id
_entity_poly.type
_entity_poly.pdbx_seq_one_letter_code
_entity_poly.pdbx_strand_id
1 'polypeptide(L)'
;MYTPEWLTRFAQDIAGNIVMSPEHGSTIQEYRKNYGITQKELGQLMDLRRESISRIENGKINSNANFIQNFVGTLAISEATKAYCKGHDVDFPFLERIAKEFGIPSTKLDQILGIVLEKLEV
;
A
#
# COMPACT_ATOMS: atom_id res chain seq x y z
N MET A 1 3.69 -20.14 -0.74
CA MET A 1 3.02 -18.85 -0.54
C MET A 1 3.15 -18.53 0.94
N TYR A 2 3.86 -17.46 1.26
CA TYR A 2 4.10 -17.01 2.64
C TYR A 2 3.10 -15.94 3.06
N THR A 3 2.47 -15.24 2.10
CA THR A 3 1.38 -14.32 2.39
C THR A 3 0.23 -15.08 3.07
N PRO A 4 -0.19 -14.66 4.27
CA PRO A 4 -1.27 -15.32 4.99
C PRO A 4 -2.60 -14.99 4.31
N GLU A 5 -3.57 -15.91 4.41
CA GLU A 5 -4.84 -15.79 3.70
C GLU A 5 -5.58 -14.48 3.98
N TRP A 6 -5.56 -14.01 5.24
CA TRP A 6 -6.18 -12.75 5.62
C TRP A 6 -5.58 -11.56 4.87
N LEU A 7 -4.26 -11.57 4.61
CA LEU A 7 -3.58 -10.50 3.90
C LEU A 7 -3.83 -10.58 2.39
N THR A 8 -3.94 -11.80 1.86
CA THR A 8 -4.39 -12.00 0.47
C THR A 8 -5.80 -11.46 0.26
N ARG A 9 -6.74 -11.78 1.15
CA ARG A 9 -8.12 -11.26 1.10
C ARG A 9 -8.14 -9.75 1.22
N PHE A 10 -7.42 -9.20 2.19
CA PHE A 10 -7.25 -7.75 2.34
C PHE A 10 -6.79 -7.07 1.05
N ALA A 11 -5.75 -7.61 0.39
CA ALA A 11 -5.24 -7.05 -0.86
C ALA A 11 -6.26 -7.15 -2.01
N GLN A 12 -6.96 -8.28 -2.12
CA GLN A 12 -8.00 -8.51 -3.12
C GLN A 12 -9.19 -7.57 -2.94
N ASP A 13 -9.63 -7.35 -1.70
CA ASP A 13 -10.74 -6.46 -1.38
C ASP A 13 -10.42 -5.01 -1.79
N ILE A 14 -9.21 -4.52 -1.48
CA ILE A 14 -8.77 -3.18 -1.92
C ILE A 14 -8.73 -3.09 -3.44
N ALA A 15 -8.11 -4.08 -4.10
CA ALA A 15 -8.02 -4.11 -5.56
C ALA A 15 -9.42 -4.11 -6.21
N GLY A 16 -10.33 -4.94 -5.70
CA GLY A 16 -11.71 -5.02 -6.15
C GLY A 16 -12.45 -3.69 -5.95
N ASN A 17 -12.32 -3.09 -4.77
CA ASN A 17 -12.96 -1.80 -4.47
C ASN A 17 -12.46 -0.68 -5.39
N ILE A 18 -11.16 -0.62 -5.69
CA ILE A 18 -10.60 0.37 -6.61
C ILE A 18 -11.11 0.14 -8.04
N VAL A 19 -11.08 -1.10 -8.52
CA VAL A 19 -11.43 -1.43 -9.92
C VAL A 19 -12.92 -1.30 -10.18
N MET A 20 -13.76 -1.61 -9.18
CA MET A 20 -15.23 -1.58 -9.32
C MET A 20 -15.84 -0.21 -8.99
N SER A 21 -15.09 0.70 -8.36
CA SER A 21 -15.58 2.03 -8.00
C SER A 21 -15.83 2.88 -9.25
N PRO A 22 -16.94 3.62 -9.38
CA PRO A 22 -17.08 4.60 -10.47
C PRO A 22 -16.08 5.77 -10.33
N GLU A 23 -15.55 5.99 -9.13
CA GLU A 23 -14.58 7.04 -8.81
C GLU A 23 -13.28 6.42 -8.25
N HIS A 24 -12.55 5.69 -9.10
CA HIS A 24 -11.32 4.97 -8.67
C HIS A 24 -10.33 5.87 -7.91
N GLY A 25 -10.16 7.13 -8.35
CA GLY A 25 -9.27 8.10 -7.73
C GLY A 25 -9.66 8.46 -6.29
N SER A 26 -10.95 8.68 -6.06
CA SER A 26 -11.51 8.95 -4.72
C SER A 26 -11.26 7.76 -3.79
N THR A 27 -11.47 6.53 -4.27
CA THR A 27 -11.21 5.30 -3.50
C THR A 27 -9.72 5.15 -3.15
N ILE A 28 -8.80 5.41 -4.09
CA ILE A 28 -7.35 5.41 -3.83
C ILE A 28 -7.00 6.43 -2.73
N GLN A 29 -7.58 7.63 -2.81
CA GLN A 29 -7.36 8.68 -1.82
C GLN A 29 -7.82 8.26 -0.42
N GLU A 30 -8.98 7.64 -0.32
CA GLU A 30 -9.54 7.17 0.96
C GLU A 30 -8.62 6.15 1.62
N TYR A 31 -8.23 5.10 0.89
CA TYR A 31 -7.29 4.11 1.40
C TYR A 31 -5.95 4.74 1.82
N ARG A 32 -5.40 5.64 1.00
CA ARG A 32 -4.16 6.33 1.36
C ARG A 32 -4.31 7.08 2.69
N LYS A 33 -5.39 7.85 2.87
CA LYS A 33 -5.66 8.62 4.09
C LYS A 33 -5.87 7.72 5.31
N ASN A 34 -6.55 6.59 5.15
CA ASN A 34 -6.78 5.61 6.23
C ASN A 34 -5.47 4.99 6.75
N TYR A 35 -4.42 4.97 5.93
CA TYR A 35 -3.08 4.55 6.32
C TYR A 35 -2.18 5.70 6.80
N GLY A 36 -2.70 6.94 6.89
CA GLY A 36 -1.92 8.10 7.30
C GLY A 36 -0.85 8.53 6.30
N ILE A 37 -0.90 8.01 5.06
CA ILE A 37 0.07 8.29 4.01
C ILE A 37 -0.31 9.61 3.33
N THR A 38 0.62 10.54 3.16
CA THR A 38 0.45 11.79 2.41
C THR A 38 0.60 11.55 0.91
N GLN A 39 0.11 12.47 0.07
CA GLN A 39 0.35 12.38 -1.38
C GLN A 39 1.84 12.41 -1.75
N LYS A 40 2.67 13.05 -0.92
CA LYS A 40 4.13 13.12 -1.12
C LYS A 40 4.78 11.77 -0.83
N GLU A 41 4.45 11.16 0.30
CA GLU A 41 4.93 9.82 0.67
C GLU A 41 4.45 8.77 -0.34
N LEU A 42 3.17 8.79 -0.74
CA LEU A 42 2.69 7.89 -1.78
C LEU A 42 3.43 8.11 -3.11
N GLY A 43 3.72 9.37 -3.47
CA GLY A 43 4.52 9.68 -4.64
C GLY A 43 5.90 9.03 -4.58
N GLN A 44 6.59 9.15 -3.44
CA GLN A 44 7.90 8.51 -3.23
C GLN A 44 7.82 6.99 -3.36
N LEU A 45 6.82 6.36 -2.73
CA LEU A 45 6.62 4.91 -2.79
C LEU A 45 6.32 4.41 -4.21
N MET A 46 5.60 5.21 -5.00
CA MET A 46 5.18 4.87 -6.36
C MET A 46 6.16 5.34 -7.45
N ASP A 47 7.27 5.98 -7.09
CA ASP A 47 8.19 6.67 -8.03
C ASP A 47 7.47 7.70 -8.92
N LEU A 48 6.53 8.43 -8.32
CA LEU A 48 5.73 9.46 -8.97
C LEU A 48 5.87 10.81 -8.27
N ARG A 49 5.69 11.88 -9.03
CA ARG A 49 5.57 13.22 -8.45
C ARG A 49 4.27 13.31 -7.64
N ARG A 50 4.28 14.07 -6.55
CA ARG A 50 3.07 14.35 -5.74
C ARG A 50 1.92 14.93 -6.59
N GLU A 51 2.24 15.73 -7.60
CA GLU A 51 1.28 16.26 -8.58
C GLU A 51 0.58 15.13 -9.34
N SER A 52 1.31 14.08 -9.72
CA SER A 52 0.73 12.91 -10.41
C SER A 52 -0.23 12.17 -9.49
N ILE A 53 0.14 11.95 -8.22
CA ILE A 53 -0.75 11.36 -7.23
C ILE A 53 -2.03 12.19 -7.08
N SER A 54 -1.91 13.51 -6.94
CA SER A 54 -3.06 14.40 -6.87
C SER A 54 -3.96 14.29 -8.11
N ARG A 55 -3.39 14.24 -9.32
CA ARG A 55 -4.18 14.10 -10.55
C ARG A 55 -4.88 12.75 -10.64
N ILE A 56 -4.25 11.66 -10.18
CA ILE A 56 -4.85 10.33 -10.12
C ILE A 56 -6.03 10.34 -9.14
N GLU A 57 -5.82 10.83 -7.92
CA GLU A 57 -6.84 10.87 -6.87
C GLU A 57 -8.06 11.72 -7.24
N ASN A 58 -7.86 12.79 -8.01
CA ASN A 58 -8.95 13.65 -8.48
C ASN A 58 -9.54 13.20 -9.84
N GLY A 59 -9.23 11.99 -10.30
CA GLY A 59 -9.76 11.44 -11.57
C GLY A 59 -9.31 12.20 -12.82
N LYS A 60 -8.28 13.06 -12.73
CA LYS A 60 -7.72 13.81 -13.87
C LYS A 60 -6.80 12.95 -14.73
N ILE A 61 -6.29 11.85 -14.18
CA ILE A 61 -5.49 10.83 -14.87
C ILE A 61 -5.98 9.47 -14.37
N ASN A 62 -6.22 8.52 -15.26
CA ASN A 62 -6.53 7.15 -14.89
C ASN A 62 -5.28 6.44 -14.38
N SER A 63 -5.39 5.72 -13.27
CA SER A 63 -4.38 4.75 -12.85
C SER A 63 -4.38 3.54 -13.79
N ASN A 64 -3.22 2.95 -14.01
CA ASN A 64 -3.09 1.68 -14.74
C ASN A 64 -3.00 0.50 -13.77
N ALA A 65 -3.10 -0.72 -14.29
CA ALA A 65 -3.05 -1.94 -13.47
C ALA A 65 -1.75 -2.02 -12.62
N ASN A 66 -0.61 -1.60 -13.17
CA ASN A 66 0.67 -1.61 -12.45
C ASN A 66 0.64 -0.65 -11.24
N PHE A 67 0.04 0.53 -11.39
CA PHE A 67 -0.15 1.45 -10.28
C PHE A 67 -1.02 0.82 -9.19
N ILE A 68 -2.15 0.20 -9.57
CA ILE A 68 -3.06 -0.44 -8.61
C ILE A 68 -2.35 -1.58 -7.89
N GLN A 69 -1.62 -2.43 -8.61
CA GLN A 69 -0.85 -3.53 -8.02
C GLN A 69 0.20 -3.02 -7.03
N ASN A 70 0.98 -2.00 -7.39
CA ASN A 70 1.98 -1.41 -6.50
C ASN A 70 1.34 -0.77 -5.27
N PHE A 71 0.24 -0.03 -5.46
CA PHE A 71 -0.49 0.61 -4.38
C PHE A 71 -1.05 -0.41 -3.38
N VAL A 72 -1.71 -1.47 -3.88
CA VAL A 72 -2.23 -2.56 -3.06
C VAL A 72 -1.10 -3.28 -2.33
N GLY A 73 0.02 -3.58 -3.01
CA GLY A 73 1.19 -4.18 -2.38
C GLY A 73 1.78 -3.31 -1.27
N THR A 74 1.86 -2.00 -1.49
CA THR A 74 2.26 -1.04 -0.44
C THR A 74 1.34 -1.09 0.78
N LEU A 75 0.01 -1.09 0.58
CA LEU A 75 -0.93 -1.16 1.69
C LEU A 75 -0.89 -2.53 2.41
N ALA A 76 -0.68 -3.63 1.67
CA ALA A 76 -0.54 -4.95 2.25
C ALA A 76 0.70 -5.04 3.15
N ILE A 77 1.83 -4.49 2.72
CA ILE A 77 3.03 -4.43 3.56
C ILE A 77 2.79 -3.53 4.78
N SER A 78 2.13 -2.38 4.59
CA SER A 78 1.77 -1.51 5.71
C SER A 78 0.89 -2.22 6.74
N GLU A 79 -0.10 -3.00 6.30
CA GLU A 79 -0.97 -3.76 7.18
C GLU A 79 -0.24 -4.91 7.87
N ALA A 80 0.60 -5.65 7.14
CA ALA A 80 1.45 -6.69 7.72
C ALA A 80 2.40 -6.13 8.78
N THR A 81 2.95 -4.94 8.55
CA THR A 81 3.83 -4.23 9.50
C THR A 81 3.06 -3.82 10.75
N LYS A 82 1.85 -3.27 10.60
CA LYS A 82 0.97 -2.96 11.73
C LYS A 82 0.62 -4.21 12.55
N ALA A 83 0.33 -5.33 11.89
CA ALA A 83 0.05 -6.60 12.56
C ALA A 83 1.27 -7.13 13.33
N TYR A 84 2.46 -7.09 12.71
CA TYR A 84 3.74 -7.41 13.35
C TYR A 84 3.95 -6.59 14.63
N CYS A 85 3.82 -5.26 14.56
CA CYS A 85 4.02 -4.36 15.71
C CYS A 85 3.02 -4.61 16.86
N LYS A 86 1.83 -5.14 16.55
CA LYS A 86 0.81 -5.49 17.55
C LYS A 86 1.00 -6.88 18.17
N GLY A 87 2.06 -7.59 17.80
CA GLY A 87 2.34 -8.94 18.31
C GLY A 87 1.39 -10.01 17.75
N HIS A 88 0.80 -9.79 16.58
CA HIS A 88 0.12 -10.86 15.84
C HIS A 88 1.17 -11.80 15.22
N ASP A 89 0.78 -13.04 14.85
CA ASP A 89 1.62 -14.09 14.24
C ASP A 89 2.25 -13.68 12.88
N VAL A 90 3.22 -12.78 12.94
CA VAL A 90 3.98 -12.23 11.82
C VAL A 90 5.40 -12.05 12.37
N ASP A 91 6.41 -12.63 11.73
CA ASP A 91 7.83 -12.46 12.11
C ASP A 91 8.56 -11.58 11.08
N PHE A 92 9.67 -10.91 11.41
CA PHE A 92 10.34 -10.00 10.45
C PHE A 92 10.75 -10.65 9.10
N PRO A 93 11.32 -11.89 9.04
CA PRO A 93 11.60 -12.59 7.78
C PRO A 93 10.36 -12.86 6.91
N PHE A 94 9.16 -12.69 7.47
CA PHE A 94 7.88 -12.81 6.77
C PHE A 94 7.59 -11.57 5.92
N LEU A 95 7.95 -10.36 6.37
CA LEU A 95 7.69 -9.11 5.65
C LEU A 95 8.48 -9.04 4.34
N GLU A 96 9.75 -9.48 4.34
CA GLU A 96 10.55 -9.57 3.12
C GLU A 96 9.96 -10.55 2.10
N ARG A 97 9.45 -11.69 2.58
CA ARG A 97 8.82 -12.71 1.71
C ARG A 97 7.51 -12.21 1.13
N ILE A 98 6.69 -11.54 1.92
CA ILE A 98 5.45 -10.89 1.44
C ILE A 98 5.80 -9.82 0.40
N ALA A 99 6.77 -8.94 0.69
CA ALA A 99 7.20 -7.90 -0.24
C ALA A 99 7.60 -8.49 -1.59
N LYS A 100 8.38 -9.58 -1.58
CA LYS A 100 8.75 -10.31 -2.79
C LYS A 100 7.54 -10.89 -3.54
N GLU A 101 6.56 -11.46 -2.83
CA GLU A 101 5.34 -12.01 -3.45
C GLU A 101 4.46 -10.91 -4.10
N PHE A 102 4.43 -9.71 -3.53
CA PHE A 102 3.77 -8.54 -4.12
C PHE A 102 4.61 -7.81 -5.18
N GLY A 103 5.84 -8.26 -5.46
CA GLY A 103 6.75 -7.62 -6.42
C GLY A 103 7.33 -6.30 -5.93
N ILE A 104 7.35 -6.07 -4.61
CA ILE A 104 7.91 -4.87 -3.97
C ILE A 104 9.43 -5.05 -3.80
N PRO A 105 10.28 -4.17 -4.38
CA PRO A 105 11.72 -4.18 -4.16
C PRO A 105 12.09 -3.92 -2.69
N SER A 106 13.22 -4.45 -2.23
CA SER A 106 13.71 -4.25 -0.85
C SER A 106 13.88 -2.77 -0.49
N THR A 107 14.36 -1.94 -1.42
CA THR A 107 14.50 -0.49 -1.21
C THR A 107 13.17 0.20 -0.91
N LYS A 108 12.06 -0.31 -1.46
CA LYS A 108 10.71 0.19 -1.17
C LYS A 108 10.17 -0.37 0.13
N LEU A 109 10.52 -1.61 0.48
CA LEU A 109 10.17 -2.19 1.77
C LEU A 109 10.68 -1.30 2.91
N ASP A 110 11.96 -0.91 2.89
CA ASP A 110 12.55 -0.05 3.91
C ASP A 110 11.79 1.30 4.06
N GLN A 111 11.39 1.90 2.93
CA GLN A 111 10.60 3.13 2.92
C GLN A 111 9.20 2.93 3.53
N ILE A 112 8.53 1.83 3.20
CA ILE A 112 7.20 1.51 3.75
C ILE A 112 7.31 1.31 5.26
N LEU A 113 8.29 0.53 5.72
CA LEU A 113 8.54 0.30 7.15
C LEU A 113 8.79 1.61 7.88
N GLY A 114 9.64 2.48 7.33
CA GLY A 114 9.93 3.79 7.92
C GLY A 114 8.68 4.66 8.10
N ILE A 115 7.84 4.76 7.05
CA ILE A 115 6.58 5.53 7.12
C ILE A 115 5.64 4.92 8.15
N VAL A 116 5.44 3.60 8.15
CA VAL A 116 4.47 2.94 9.03
C VAL A 116 4.90 3.07 10.49
N LEU A 117 6.18 2.85 10.80
CA LEU A 117 6.72 2.98 12.15
C LEU A 117 6.59 4.42 12.65
N GLU A 118 6.89 5.43 11.82
CA GLU A 118 6.70 6.85 12.18
C GLU A 118 5.24 7.15 12.56
N LYS A 119 4.26 6.54 11.88
CA LYS A 119 2.84 6.77 12.19
C LYS A 119 2.31 5.94 13.36
N LEU A 120 3.03 4.92 13.81
CA LEU A 120 2.66 4.09 14.97
C LEU A 120 3.20 4.65 16.30
N GLU A 121 4.20 5.52 16.26
CA GLU A 121 4.79 6.19 17.43
C GLU A 121 4.00 7.44 17.90
N VAL A 122 2.83 7.70 17.29
CA VAL A 122 1.91 8.82 17.60
C VAL A 122 0.58 8.29 18.13
#